data_AF-A0A9P7FZC6-F1
#
_entry.id   AF-A0A9P7FZC6-F1
#
_cell.length_a   1.000
_cell.length_b   1.000
_cell.length_c   1.000
_cell.angle_alpha   90.00
_cell.angle_beta   90.00
_cell.angle_gamma   90.00
#
_symmetry.space_group_name_H-M   'P 1'
#
loop_
_entity.id
_entity.type
_entity.pdbx_description
1 polymer ?
#
loop_
_entity_poly.entity_id
_entity_poly.type
_entity_poly.pdbx_seq_one_letter_code
_entity_poly.pdbx_strand_id
1 'polypeptide(L)'
;MHQGRALALEDEMSNRSYHTPLGSGQAYIEEYEEDDDIDHPPNSRRRHVSREGTPRGPPAPITPSQPATAPPSPADDVARLELEAAKQREEEMMRREAEQRETIRQLELRELQRQRDVEADRYVARARERRLEREKQEIQVAWQREILGREAARQREVQEAFEQQRARERELERQRNEERRVREEKEQELQREREK
;
A
#
# COMPACT_ATOMS: atom_id res chain seq x y z
N MET A 1 -52.88 -20.89 -9.05
CA MET A 1 -52.39 -20.69 -10.44
C MET A 1 -51.61 -19.39 -10.50
N HIS A 2 -50.27 -19.45 -10.48
CA HIS A 2 -49.43 -18.42 -11.10
C HIS A 2 -48.15 -19.08 -11.58
N GLN A 3 -48.10 -19.25 -12.89
CA GLN A 3 -46.89 -19.52 -13.67
C GLN A 3 -46.26 -18.17 -14.01
N GLY A 4 -44.93 -18.11 -13.96
CA GLY A 4 -44.09 -16.99 -14.43
C GLY A 4 -42.64 -17.38 -14.15
N ARG A 5 -42.06 -18.27 -14.96
CA ARG A 5 -41.32 -18.01 -16.21
C ARG A 5 -39.93 -17.36 -15.98
N ALA A 6 -38.96 -18.27 -15.86
CA ALA A 6 -37.57 -18.27 -16.35
C ALA A 6 -36.82 -16.95 -16.59
N LEU A 7 -35.61 -16.88 -16.02
CA LEU A 7 -34.39 -16.56 -16.77
C LEU A 7 -33.28 -17.52 -16.34
N ALA A 8 -32.90 -18.40 -17.27
CA ALA A 8 -31.65 -19.14 -17.24
C ALA A 8 -30.55 -18.21 -17.74
N LEU A 9 -29.49 -18.04 -16.94
CA LEU A 9 -28.22 -17.49 -17.39
C LEU A 9 -27.24 -18.65 -17.43
N GLU A 10 -27.22 -19.32 -18.58
CA GLU A 10 -26.00 -19.95 -19.07
C GLU A 10 -25.21 -18.82 -19.74
N ASP A 11 -24.00 -18.55 -19.25
CA ASP A 11 -23.01 -17.90 -20.10
C ASP A 11 -21.65 -18.59 -19.90
N GLU A 12 -21.23 -19.15 -21.01
CA GLU A 12 -20.01 -19.88 -21.27
C GLU A 12 -18.79 -18.98 -21.05
N MET A 13 -17.98 -19.23 -20.00
CA MET A 13 -16.55 -18.92 -20.06
C MET A 13 -15.73 -20.09 -19.54
N SER A 14 -15.69 -21.09 -20.42
CA SER A 14 -14.57 -21.98 -20.70
C SER A 14 -13.19 -21.43 -20.33
N ASN A 15 -12.45 -22.23 -19.56
CA ASN A 15 -11.03 -22.52 -19.71
C ASN A 15 -10.03 -21.35 -19.81
N ARG A 16 -9.54 -20.91 -18.65
CA ARG A 16 -8.12 -20.53 -18.51
C ARG A 16 -7.50 -21.23 -17.32
N SER A 17 -7.11 -22.47 -17.55
CA SER A 17 -6.07 -23.17 -16.81
C SER A 17 -4.74 -22.42 -16.98
N TYR A 18 -4.40 -21.56 -16.02
CA TYR A 18 -3.00 -21.19 -15.82
C TYR A 18 -2.39 -22.16 -14.83
N HIS A 19 -1.85 -23.23 -15.40
CA HIS A 19 -0.76 -23.99 -14.83
C HIS A 19 0.36 -23.01 -14.47
N THR A 20 0.66 -22.83 -13.18
CA THR A 20 1.98 -22.38 -12.76
C THR A 20 2.74 -23.62 -12.29
N PRO A 21 3.82 -24.02 -12.99
CA PRO A 21 4.66 -25.10 -12.52
C PRO A 21 5.49 -24.60 -11.35
N LEU A 22 5.72 -25.51 -10.41
CA LEU A 22 6.67 -25.41 -9.30
C LEU A 22 7.96 -24.69 -9.72
N GLY A 23 8.25 -23.57 -9.06
CA GLY A 23 9.49 -22.82 -9.19
C GLY A 23 9.80 -22.16 -7.86
N SER A 24 10.55 -22.88 -7.02
CA SER A 24 11.17 -22.38 -5.79
C SER A 24 12.12 -21.22 -6.11
N GLY A 25 11.61 -19.99 -6.09
CA GLY A 25 12.41 -18.78 -6.16
C GLY A 25 12.46 -18.13 -4.79
N GLN A 26 13.28 -18.65 -3.88
CA GLN A 26 13.75 -17.87 -2.73
C GLN A 26 14.49 -16.65 -3.29
N ALA A 27 13.84 -15.50 -3.29
CA ALA A 27 14.51 -14.24 -3.52
C ALA A 27 15.27 -13.90 -2.22
N TYR A 28 16.58 -14.08 -2.26
CA TYR A 28 17.49 -13.49 -1.28
C TYR A 28 17.39 -11.97 -1.45
N ILE A 29 16.96 -11.29 -0.39
CA ILE A 29 17.10 -9.83 -0.30
C ILE A 29 18.51 -9.61 0.23
N GLU A 30 19.42 -9.18 -0.64
CA GLU A 30 20.69 -8.58 -0.22
C GLU A 30 20.34 -7.26 0.49
N GLU A 31 20.54 -7.25 1.81
CA GLU A 31 20.59 -6.01 2.60
C GLU A 31 21.90 -5.30 2.22
N TYR A 32 21.79 -4.24 1.43
CA TYR A 32 22.90 -3.32 1.22
C TYR A 32 22.96 -2.41 2.44
N GLU A 33 24.01 -2.55 3.25
CA GLU A 33 24.42 -1.55 4.22
C GLU A 33 24.81 -0.29 3.43
N GLU A 34 24.08 0.81 3.64
CA GLU A 34 24.45 2.14 3.13
C GLU A 34 25.65 2.63 3.97
N ASP A 35 26.84 2.58 3.39
CA ASP A 35 28.01 3.28 3.88
C ASP A 35 27.77 4.80 3.78
N ASP A 36 27.46 5.40 4.93
CA ASP A 36 27.43 6.85 5.17
C ASP A 36 28.86 7.45 5.11
N ASP A 37 29.44 7.55 3.91
CA ASP A 37 30.64 8.36 3.68
C ASP A 37 30.29 9.58 2.81
N ILE A 38 29.72 10.59 3.48
CA ILE A 38 29.57 11.94 2.95
C ILE A 38 30.96 12.58 2.90
N ASP A 39 31.67 12.36 1.80
CA ASP A 39 32.89 13.09 1.49
C ASP A 39 32.53 14.51 0.99
N HIS A 40 32.73 15.48 1.86
CA HIS A 40 32.58 16.91 1.57
C HIS A 40 33.37 17.33 0.31
N PRO A 41 32.82 18.15 -0.61
CA PRO A 41 33.65 18.80 -1.61
C PRO A 41 34.54 19.85 -0.92
N PRO A 42 35.89 19.80 -1.05
CA PRO A 42 36.73 20.84 -0.51
C PRO A 42 36.61 22.10 -1.37
N ASN A 43 36.07 23.11 -0.71
CA ASN A 43 36.18 24.54 -0.95
C ASN A 43 37.55 24.94 -1.57
N SER A 44 37.67 24.99 -2.90
CA SER A 44 38.89 25.47 -3.57
C SER A 44 38.88 26.99 -3.73
N ARG A 45 39.00 27.68 -2.59
CA ARG A 45 39.43 29.09 -2.51
C ARG A 45 40.87 29.19 -3.05
N ARG A 46 41.03 29.39 -4.35
CA ARG A 46 42.34 29.71 -4.94
C ARG A 46 42.64 31.20 -4.70
N ARG A 47 43.22 31.49 -3.53
CA ARG A 47 43.97 32.73 -3.29
C ARG A 47 45.28 32.65 -4.07
N HIS A 48 45.49 33.56 -5.02
CA HIS A 48 46.84 33.90 -5.47
C HIS A 48 47.25 35.22 -4.82
N VAL A 49 48.23 35.10 -3.93
CA VAL A 49 49.00 36.21 -3.36
C VAL A 49 50.17 36.52 -4.29
N SER A 50 50.29 37.82 -4.58
CA SER A 50 51.45 38.64 -4.91
C SER A 50 52.75 37.99 -5.37
N ARG A 51 53.24 38.46 -6.53
CA ARG A 51 54.67 38.58 -6.80
C ARG A 51 54.97 40.00 -7.29
N GLU A 52 55.48 40.81 -6.38
CA GLU A 52 56.17 42.06 -6.68
C GLU A 52 57.55 41.77 -7.30
N GLY A 53 58.02 42.68 -8.16
CA GLY A 53 59.45 42.81 -8.46
C GLY A 53 59.80 43.15 -9.90
N THR A 54 59.68 44.42 -10.29
CA THR A 54 60.78 45.26 -10.84
C THR A 54 60.25 46.63 -11.31
N PRO A 55 60.77 47.77 -10.82
CA PRO A 55 60.49 49.07 -11.40
C PRO A 55 61.46 49.29 -12.55
N ARG A 56 60.99 49.14 -13.80
CA ARG A 56 61.70 49.67 -14.96
C ARG A 56 61.10 51.05 -15.24
N GLY A 57 61.94 52.08 -15.13
CA GLY A 57 61.58 53.49 -15.18
C GLY A 57 60.74 53.88 -16.41
N PRO A 58 60.14 55.08 -16.38
CA PRO A 58 59.17 55.50 -17.38
C PRO A 58 59.83 55.52 -18.77
N PRO A 59 59.36 54.73 -19.75
CA PRO A 59 59.60 55.11 -21.13
C PRO A 59 58.90 56.46 -21.34
N ALA A 60 59.61 57.40 -21.97
CA ALA A 60 59.09 58.70 -22.37
C ALA A 60 57.70 58.58 -23.00
N PRO A 61 56.81 59.58 -22.88
CA PRO A 61 55.51 59.54 -23.55
C PRO A 61 55.76 59.56 -25.06
N ILE A 62 55.80 58.37 -25.65
CA ILE A 62 55.50 58.21 -27.07
C ILE A 62 54.00 58.48 -27.13
N THR A 63 53.64 59.72 -27.40
CA THR A 63 52.31 60.05 -27.92
C THR A 63 52.08 59.14 -29.11
N PRO A 64 51.16 58.17 -29.08
CA PRO A 64 50.70 57.62 -30.34
C PRO A 64 50.03 58.80 -31.03
N SER A 65 50.58 59.22 -32.17
CA SER A 65 49.88 60.06 -33.12
C SER A 65 48.64 59.29 -33.51
N GLN A 66 47.54 59.50 -32.78
CA GLN A 66 46.24 59.02 -33.18
C GLN A 66 45.99 59.64 -34.55
N PRO A 67 45.84 58.86 -35.63
CA PRO A 67 45.29 59.42 -36.84
C PRO A 67 43.95 60.02 -36.44
N ALA A 68 43.68 61.26 -36.86
CA ALA A 68 42.38 61.89 -36.68
C ALA A 68 41.34 60.88 -37.15
N THR A 69 40.54 60.36 -36.21
CA THR A 69 39.50 59.40 -36.51
C THR A 69 38.58 60.10 -37.49
N ALA A 70 38.45 59.56 -38.72
CA ALA A 70 37.53 60.11 -39.70
C ALA A 70 36.16 60.23 -39.03
N PRO A 71 35.42 61.34 -39.23
CA PRO A 71 34.08 61.46 -38.67
C PRO A 71 33.27 60.25 -39.15
N PRO A 72 32.49 59.60 -38.26
CA PRO A 72 31.72 58.43 -38.61
C PRO A 72 30.89 58.74 -39.84
N SER A 73 30.99 57.87 -40.85
CA SER A 73 30.17 57.98 -42.03
C SER A 73 28.72 57.71 -41.63
N PRO A 74 27.71 58.31 -42.28
CA PRO A 74 26.32 57.93 -42.09
C PRO A 74 26.07 56.41 -42.27
N ALA A 75 26.92 55.72 -43.04
CA ALA A 75 26.91 54.27 -43.16
C ALA A 75 27.35 53.54 -41.89
N ASP A 76 28.29 54.11 -41.12
CA ASP A 76 28.74 53.56 -39.83
C ASP A 76 27.64 53.71 -38.77
N ASP A 77 26.87 54.80 -38.80
CA ASP A 77 25.73 55.01 -37.91
C ASP A 77 24.60 54.02 -38.19
N VAL A 78 24.32 53.71 -39.46
CA VAL A 78 23.35 52.66 -39.84
C VAL A 78 23.82 51.28 -39.37
N ALA A 79 25.09 50.93 -39.61
CA ALA A 79 25.65 49.65 -39.16
C ALA A 79 25.60 49.48 -37.64
N ARG A 80 25.81 50.57 -36.87
CA ARG A 80 25.68 50.56 -35.41
C ARG A 80 24.24 50.34 -34.96
N LEU A 81 23.28 51.03 -35.58
CA LEU A 81 21.86 50.85 -35.27
C LEU A 81 21.37 49.44 -35.59
N GLU A 82 21.79 48.86 -36.72
CA GLU A 82 21.47 47.47 -37.08
C GLU A 82 22.07 46.46 -36.10
N LEU A 83 23.30 46.70 -35.64
CA LEU A 83 23.98 45.84 -34.67
C LEU A 83 23.34 45.93 -33.27
N GLU A 84 22.91 47.11 -32.84
CA GLU A 84 22.15 47.28 -31.59
C GLU A 84 20.77 46.62 -31.68
N ALA A 85 20.07 46.75 -32.81
CA ALA A 85 18.80 46.07 -33.05
C ALA A 85 18.97 44.54 -33.07
N ALA A 86 20.07 44.02 -33.64
CA ALA A 86 20.38 42.59 -33.62
C ALA A 86 20.63 42.08 -32.20
N LYS A 87 21.41 42.81 -31.39
CA LYS A 87 21.65 42.48 -29.97
C LYS A 87 20.37 42.44 -29.15
N GLN A 88 19.48 43.42 -29.34
CA GLN A 88 18.19 43.43 -28.63
C GLN A 88 17.33 42.21 -28.99
N ARG A 89 17.29 41.83 -30.27
CA ARG A 89 16.57 40.63 -30.72
C ARG A 89 17.16 39.35 -30.13
N GLU A 90 18.48 39.24 -30.08
CA GLU A 90 19.17 38.11 -29.47
C GLU A 90 18.88 38.02 -27.96
N GLU A 91 18.97 39.13 -27.24
CA GLU A 91 18.62 39.19 -25.82
C GLU A 91 17.16 38.80 -25.56
N GLU A 92 16.23 39.27 -26.38
CA GLU A 92 14.81 38.88 -26.29
C GLU A 92 14.60 37.39 -26.54
N MET A 93 15.28 36.80 -27.53
CA MET A 93 15.21 35.35 -27.77
C MET A 93 15.77 34.57 -26.59
N MET A 94 16.92 34.97 -26.05
CA MET A 94 17.53 34.31 -24.90
C MET A 94 16.64 34.39 -23.64
N ARG A 95 15.95 35.51 -23.42
CA ARG A 95 14.97 35.64 -22.33
C ARG A 95 13.79 34.68 -22.52
N ARG A 96 13.20 34.65 -23.73
CA ARG A 96 12.10 33.73 -24.05
C ARG A 96 12.52 32.26 -23.89
N GLU A 97 13.71 31.90 -24.34
CA GLU A 97 14.23 30.54 -24.15
C GLU A 97 14.40 30.19 -22.66
N ALA A 98 14.90 31.12 -21.84
CA ALA A 98 15.03 30.91 -20.40
C ALA A 98 13.66 30.72 -19.73
N GLU A 99 12.67 31.55 -20.07
CA GLU A 99 11.29 31.43 -19.58
C GLU A 99 10.64 30.10 -19.99
N GLN A 100 10.88 29.66 -21.23
CA GLN A 100 10.40 28.36 -21.71
C GLN A 100 11.04 27.20 -20.95
N ARG A 101 12.36 27.24 -20.72
CA ARG A 101 13.07 26.22 -19.94
C ARG A 101 12.57 26.16 -18.50
N GLU A 102 12.32 27.31 -17.88
CA GLU A 102 11.75 27.37 -16.53
C GLU A 102 10.34 26.78 -16.50
N THR A 103 9.51 27.12 -17.48
CA THR A 103 8.15 26.57 -17.61
C THR A 103 8.19 25.05 -17.75
N ILE A 104 9.06 24.52 -18.60
CA ILE A 104 9.24 23.07 -18.79
C ILE A 104 9.65 22.43 -17.45
N ARG A 105 10.66 22.98 -16.77
CA ARG A 105 11.11 22.48 -15.46
C ARG A 105 9.97 22.48 -14.42
N GLN A 106 9.15 23.52 -14.38
CA GLN A 106 8.00 23.58 -13.46
C GLN A 106 6.93 22.52 -13.81
N LEU A 107 6.71 22.25 -15.09
CA LEU A 107 5.79 21.19 -15.53
C LEU A 107 6.31 19.80 -15.16
N GLU A 108 7.60 19.53 -15.39
CA GLU A 108 8.26 18.29 -15.01
C GLU A 108 8.17 18.03 -13.50
N LEU A 109 8.42 19.06 -12.68
CA LEU A 109 8.27 18.97 -11.22
C LEU A 109 6.84 18.63 -10.80
N ARG A 110 5.83 19.24 -11.45
CA ARG A 110 4.42 18.93 -11.18
C ARG A 110 4.06 17.51 -11.60
N GLU A 111 4.59 17.04 -12.73
CA GLU A 111 4.36 15.68 -13.19
C GLU A 111 5.00 14.65 -12.25
N LEU A 112 6.24 14.88 -11.82
CA LEU A 112 6.90 14.05 -10.80
C LEU A 112 6.13 14.03 -9.48
N GLN A 113 5.60 15.17 -9.04
CA GLN A 113 4.76 15.22 -7.84
C GLN A 113 3.49 14.38 -8.00
N ARG A 114 2.81 14.48 -9.14
CA ARG A 114 1.61 13.66 -9.43
C ARG A 114 1.93 12.17 -9.45
N GLN A 115 3.08 11.76 -10.00
CA GLN A 115 3.49 10.37 -10.00
C GLN A 115 3.67 9.85 -8.57
N ARG A 116 4.34 10.64 -7.70
CA ARG A 116 4.49 10.31 -6.28
C ARG A 116 3.16 10.22 -5.55
N ASP A 117 2.24 11.14 -5.82
CA ASP A 117 0.89 11.12 -5.21
C ASP A 117 0.11 9.87 -5.64
N VAL A 118 0.16 9.51 -6.92
CA VAL A 118 -0.47 8.28 -7.43
C VAL A 118 0.13 7.02 -6.81
N GLU A 119 1.45 6.98 -6.62
CA GLU A 119 2.11 5.88 -5.93
C GLU A 119 1.68 5.79 -4.47
N ALA A 120 1.67 6.93 -3.76
CA ALA A 120 1.20 7.00 -2.38
C ALA A 120 -0.26 6.51 -2.25
N ASP A 121 -1.14 6.93 -3.16
CA ASP A 121 -2.54 6.48 -3.19
C ASP A 121 -2.65 4.96 -3.42
N ARG A 122 -1.81 4.38 -4.29
CA ARG A 122 -1.75 2.92 -4.49
C ARG A 122 -1.31 2.20 -3.23
N TYR A 123 -0.32 2.73 -2.50
CA TYR A 123 0.10 2.15 -1.22
C TYR A 123 -1.02 2.20 -0.19
N VAL A 124 -1.71 3.34 -0.06
CA VAL A 124 -2.86 3.51 0.84
C VAL A 124 -3.99 2.55 0.45
N ALA A 125 -4.30 2.42 -0.83
CA ALA A 125 -5.32 1.49 -1.32
C ALA A 125 -4.98 0.04 -0.96
N ARG A 126 -3.74 -0.42 -1.19
CA ARG A 126 -3.28 -1.76 -0.81
C ARG A 126 -3.30 -1.99 0.70
N ALA A 127 -2.97 -0.97 1.50
CA ALA A 127 -3.06 -1.06 2.95
C ALA A 127 -4.51 -1.22 3.42
N ARG A 128 -5.45 -0.48 2.82
CA ARG A 128 -6.88 -0.61 3.08
C ARG A 128 -7.42 -1.98 2.67
N GLU A 129 -7.02 -2.49 1.50
CA GLU A 129 -7.41 -3.82 1.03
C GLU A 129 -6.96 -4.92 2.00
N ARG A 130 -5.69 -4.91 2.42
CA ARG A 130 -5.18 -5.87 3.42
C ARG A 130 -5.91 -5.77 4.76
N ARG A 131 -6.31 -4.57 5.16
CA ARG A 131 -7.10 -4.38 6.39
C ARG A 131 -8.49 -5.01 6.25
N LEU A 132 -9.19 -4.73 5.15
CA LEU A 132 -10.51 -5.30 4.89
C LEU A 132 -10.46 -6.83 4.78
N GLU A 133 -9.40 -7.38 4.20
CA GLU A 133 -9.20 -8.83 4.13
C GLU A 133 -9.05 -9.45 5.54
N ARG A 134 -8.30 -8.81 6.43
CA ARG A 134 -8.18 -9.25 7.83
C ARG A 134 -9.52 -9.16 8.56
N GLU A 135 -10.23 -8.04 8.43
CA GLU A 135 -11.56 -7.87 9.04
C GLU A 135 -12.53 -8.94 8.54
N LYS A 136 -12.50 -9.27 7.24
CA LYS A 136 -13.30 -10.37 6.67
C LYS A 136 -12.94 -11.73 7.28
N GLN A 137 -11.65 -12.02 7.42
CA GLN A 137 -11.18 -13.26 8.05
C GLN A 137 -11.59 -13.34 9.52
N GLU A 138 -11.47 -12.24 10.27
CA GLU A 138 -11.88 -12.16 11.67
C GLU A 138 -13.39 -12.43 11.83
N ILE A 139 -14.21 -11.82 10.98
CA ILE A 139 -15.67 -12.06 10.95
C ILE A 139 -15.95 -13.53 10.62
N GLN A 140 -15.26 -14.11 9.64
CA GLN A 140 -15.45 -15.51 9.27
C GLN A 140 -15.10 -16.46 10.43
N VAL A 141 -14.00 -16.21 11.14
CA VAL A 141 -13.59 -16.99 12.31
C VAL A 141 -14.58 -16.81 13.46
N ALA A 142 -15.03 -15.59 13.73
CA ALA A 142 -16.03 -15.31 14.76
C ALA A 142 -17.35 -16.05 14.48
N TRP A 143 -17.82 -16.00 13.23
CA TRP A 143 -19.03 -16.70 12.80
C TRP A 143 -18.91 -18.22 12.90
N GLN A 144 -17.76 -18.80 12.51
CA GLN A 144 -17.51 -20.23 12.67
C GLN A 144 -17.51 -20.64 14.15
N ARG A 145 -16.89 -19.85 15.03
CA ARG A 145 -16.91 -20.10 16.48
C ARG A 145 -18.31 -20.04 17.05
N GLU A 146 -19.13 -19.09 16.59
CA GLU A 146 -20.52 -18.96 17.01
C GLU A 146 -21.35 -20.19 16.61
N ILE A 147 -21.20 -20.67 15.37
CA ILE A 147 -21.89 -21.88 14.89
C ILE A 147 -21.47 -23.10 15.71
N LEU A 148 -20.17 -23.33 15.85
CA LEU A 148 -19.67 -24.47 16.62
C LEU A 148 -20.10 -24.41 18.09
N GLY A 149 -20.13 -23.22 18.68
CA GLY A 149 -20.64 -23.01 20.04
C GLY A 149 -22.13 -23.33 20.16
N ARG A 150 -22.95 -22.91 19.19
CA ARG A 150 -24.39 -23.23 19.15
C ARG A 150 -24.64 -24.72 18.96
N GLU A 151 -23.88 -25.38 18.09
CA GLU A 151 -23.99 -26.82 17.87
C GLU A 151 -23.59 -27.60 19.12
N ALA A 152 -22.50 -27.22 19.78
CA ALA A 152 -22.08 -27.82 21.04
C ALA A 152 -23.13 -27.64 22.15
N ALA A 153 -23.75 -26.45 22.25
CA ALA A 153 -24.84 -26.20 23.20
C ALA A 153 -26.05 -27.11 22.91
N ARG A 154 -26.48 -27.22 21.66
CA ARG A 154 -27.57 -28.13 21.25
C ARG A 154 -27.25 -29.59 21.56
N GLN A 155 -26.02 -30.03 21.32
CA GLN A 155 -25.60 -31.40 21.66
C GLN A 155 -25.68 -31.67 23.16
N ARG A 156 -25.30 -30.70 24.00
CA ARG A 156 -25.44 -30.82 25.46
C ARG A 156 -26.90 -30.89 25.88
N GLU A 157 -27.76 -30.03 25.34
CA GLU A 157 -29.21 -30.06 25.62
C GLU A 157 -29.82 -31.43 25.28
N VAL A 158 -29.43 -32.02 24.13
CA VAL A 158 -29.88 -33.36 23.74
C VAL A 158 -29.35 -34.44 24.69
N GLN A 159 -28.07 -34.36 25.09
CA GLN A 159 -27.48 -35.30 26.05
C GLN A 159 -28.16 -35.21 27.42
N GLU A 160 -28.38 -34.01 27.94
CA GLU A 160 -29.07 -33.77 29.20
C GLU A 160 -30.51 -34.29 29.15
N ALA A 161 -31.24 -34.07 28.05
CA ALA A 161 -32.58 -34.62 27.87
C ALA A 161 -32.59 -36.15 27.87
N PHE A 162 -31.60 -36.78 27.22
CA PHE A 162 -31.45 -38.23 27.20
C PHE A 162 -31.13 -38.80 28.59
N GLU A 163 -30.24 -38.15 29.34
CA GLU A 163 -29.91 -38.52 30.71
C GLU A 163 -31.11 -38.40 31.64
N GLN A 164 -31.89 -37.32 31.52
CA GLN A 164 -33.13 -37.13 32.28
C GLN A 164 -34.17 -38.22 31.95
N GLN A 165 -34.33 -38.57 30.66
CA GLN A 165 -35.22 -39.65 30.26
C GLN A 165 -34.79 -40.98 30.89
N ARG A 166 -33.50 -41.30 30.81
CA ARG A 166 -32.94 -42.52 31.39
C ARG A 166 -33.09 -42.55 32.92
N ALA A 167 -32.96 -41.40 33.59
CA ALA A 167 -33.19 -41.29 35.02
C ALA A 167 -34.65 -41.58 35.38
N ARG A 168 -35.61 -41.03 34.62
CA ARG A 168 -37.04 -41.29 34.80
C ARG A 168 -37.39 -42.76 34.57
N GLU A 169 -36.83 -43.38 33.53
CA GLU A 169 -37.04 -44.81 33.25
C GLU A 169 -36.57 -45.70 34.41
N ARG A 170 -35.39 -45.41 34.98
CA ARG A 170 -34.88 -46.12 36.17
C ARG A 170 -35.75 -45.91 37.40
N GLU A 171 -36.29 -44.71 37.59
CA GLU A 171 -37.19 -44.42 38.70
C GLU A 171 -38.51 -45.19 38.56
N LEU A 172 -39.09 -45.22 37.37
CA LEU A 172 -40.28 -46.03 37.07
C LEU A 172 -40.00 -47.53 37.26
N GLU A 173 -38.82 -48.01 36.88
CA GLU A 173 -38.42 -49.40 37.12
C GLU A 173 -38.30 -49.72 38.63
N ARG A 174 -37.74 -48.80 39.42
CA ARG A 174 -37.71 -48.94 40.89
C ARG A 174 -39.11 -49.00 41.48
N GLN A 175 -40.01 -48.10 41.07
CA GLN A 175 -41.40 -48.10 41.52
C GLN A 175 -42.11 -49.42 41.19
N ARG A 176 -41.95 -49.93 39.96
CA ARG A 176 -42.53 -51.23 39.55
C ARG A 176 -41.99 -52.40 40.37
N ASN A 177 -40.69 -52.40 40.67
CA ASN A 177 -40.07 -53.43 41.49
C ASN A 177 -40.55 -53.38 42.95
N GLU A 178 -40.75 -52.17 43.49
CA GLU A 178 -41.29 -51.96 44.83
C GLU A 178 -42.76 -52.39 44.92
N GLU A 179 -43.59 -52.02 43.94
CA GLU A 179 -44.97 -52.52 43.84
C GLU A 179 -45.03 -54.05 43.78
N ARG A 180 -44.10 -54.68 43.02
CA ARG A 180 -44.02 -56.14 42.95
C ARG A 180 -43.68 -56.74 44.32
N ARG A 181 -42.71 -56.17 45.04
CA ARG A 181 -42.35 -56.62 46.40
C ARG A 181 -43.53 -56.50 47.37
N VAL A 182 -44.24 -55.37 47.36
CA VAL A 182 -45.42 -55.17 48.22
C VAL A 182 -46.53 -56.18 47.90
N ARG A 183 -46.72 -56.54 46.62
CA ARG A 183 -47.67 -57.60 46.23
C ARG A 183 -47.23 -58.97 46.73
N GLU A 184 -45.96 -59.31 46.55
CA GLU A 184 -45.38 -60.57 47.04
C GLU A 184 -45.47 -60.68 48.57
N GLU A 185 -45.20 -59.60 49.32
CA GLU A 185 -45.35 -59.55 50.77
C GLU A 185 -46.81 -59.80 51.21
N LYS A 186 -47.77 -59.14 50.54
CA LYS A 186 -49.20 -59.36 50.82
C LYS A 186 -49.65 -60.80 50.51
N GLU A 187 -49.16 -61.39 49.43
CA GLU A 187 -49.46 -62.78 49.09
C GLU A 187 -48.89 -63.75 50.12
N GLN A 188 -47.66 -63.52 50.59
CA GLN A 188 -47.06 -64.31 51.66
C GLN A 188 -47.81 -64.18 52.99
N GLU A 189 -48.27 -62.97 53.33
CA GLU A 189 -49.06 -62.74 54.53
C GLU A 189 -50.40 -63.51 54.48
N LEU A 190 -51.11 -63.44 53.35
CA LEU A 190 -52.33 -64.22 53.11
C LEU A 190 -52.09 -65.74 53.15
N GLN A 191 -50.95 -66.22 52.68
CA GLN A 191 -50.59 -67.65 52.79
C GLN A 191 -50.37 -68.05 54.25
N ARG A 192 -49.65 -67.24 55.04
CA ARG A 192 -49.45 -67.49 56.47
C ARG A 192 -50.75 -67.47 57.27
N GLU A 193 -51.71 -66.63 56.90
CA GLU A 193 -53.04 -66.63 57.50
C GLU A 193 -53.84 -67.91 57.20
N ARG A 194 -53.67 -68.50 56.01
CA ARG A 194 -54.36 -69.75 55.63
C ARG A 194 -53.80 -71.01 56.30
N GLU A 195 -52.55 -70.96 56.75
CA GLU A 195 -51.87 -72.08 57.43
C GLU A 195 -52.10 -72.11 58.94
N LYS A 196 -52.73 -71.07 59.51
CA LYS A 196 -53.12 -70.99 60.93
C LYS A 196 -54.58 -71.38 61.14
#